data_AF-A0A9D6QLL7-F1
#
_entry.id   AF-A0A9D6QLL7-F1
#
_cell.length_a   1.000
_cell.length_b   1.000
_cell.length_c   1.000
_cell.angle_alpha   90.00
_cell.angle_beta   90.00
_cell.angle_gamma   90.00
#
_symmetry.space_group_name_H-M   'P 1'
#
loop_
_entity.id
_entity.type
_entity.pdbx_description
1 polymer ?
#
loop_
_entity_poly.entity_id
_entity_poly.type
_entity_poly.pdbx_seq_one_letter_code
_entity_poly.pdbx_strand_id
1 'polypeptide(L)'
;MITLGSAFLHQCGHGVGARIEGMRISTGFASAGAPQRRPSDADYRDPMPVEGTLTLHGILGPGVNWLLGIVAVVLLHRARRPTLGALALAAAAIANAGIRLFPISKTLVTIFTGRLFLDDEATWGIAGSGDLRFPITVARLNEQIARDAGVFTHHAWTFFWPAVSLAISLTVMVAAYPKALALFAPRLPTRLERVLFALMPFLVTPAILVAAGWLDEHVRLNW
;
A
#
# COMPACT_ATOMS: atom_id res chain seq x y z
N MET A 1 12.73 -3.33 -9.92
CA MET A 1 12.51 -4.75 -9.54
C MET A 1 12.02 -4.90 -8.11
N ILE A 2 12.78 -4.50 -7.07
CA ILE A 2 12.36 -4.70 -5.65
C ILE A 2 10.99 -4.08 -5.35
N THR A 3 10.73 -2.85 -5.82
CA THR A 3 9.43 -2.19 -5.62
C THR A 3 8.28 -2.93 -6.32
N LEU A 4 8.45 -3.38 -7.56
CA LEU A 4 7.45 -4.21 -8.24
C LEU A 4 7.19 -5.52 -7.49
N GLY A 5 8.26 -6.20 -7.03
CA GLY A 5 8.12 -7.41 -6.23
C GLY A 5 7.40 -7.15 -4.90
N SER A 6 7.64 -6.01 -4.26
CA SER A 6 6.95 -5.58 -3.04
C SER A 6 5.46 -5.34 -3.27
N ALA A 7 5.08 -4.74 -4.40
CA ALA A 7 3.67 -4.52 -4.76
C ALA A 7 2.97 -5.86 -5.08
N PHE A 8 3.65 -6.75 -5.78
CA PHE A 8 3.15 -8.10 -6.04
C PHE A 8 2.95 -8.92 -4.76
N LEU A 9 3.94 -8.93 -3.86
CA LEU A 9 3.83 -9.66 -2.59
C LEU A 9 2.70 -9.13 -1.71
N HIS A 10 2.48 -7.81 -1.72
CA HIS A 10 1.33 -7.19 -1.07
C HIS A 10 0.01 -7.74 -1.61
N GLN A 11 -0.15 -7.78 -2.93
CA GLN A 11 -1.34 -8.34 -3.58
C GLN A 11 -1.48 -9.86 -3.36
N CYS A 12 -0.38 -10.60 -3.28
CA CYS A 12 -0.41 -12.00 -2.85
C CYS A 12 -0.88 -12.16 -1.39
N GLY A 13 -0.53 -11.21 -0.50
CA GLY A 13 -1.04 -11.16 0.87
C GLY A 13 -2.57 -11.11 0.92
N HIS A 14 -3.18 -10.21 0.13
CA HIS A 14 -4.63 -10.17 -0.02
C HIS A 14 -5.21 -11.50 -0.52
N GLY A 15 -4.58 -12.10 -1.55
CA GLY A 15 -4.96 -13.38 -2.13
C GLY A 15 -4.94 -14.54 -1.13
N VAL A 16 -3.87 -14.64 -0.34
CA VAL A 16 -3.75 -15.65 0.73
C VAL A 16 -4.84 -15.46 1.78
N GLY A 17 -5.10 -14.22 2.22
CA GLY A 17 -6.14 -13.95 3.20
C GLY A 17 -7.53 -14.29 2.70
N ALA A 18 -7.84 -13.93 1.45
CA ALA A 18 -9.12 -14.26 0.82
C ALA A 18 -9.31 -15.78 0.71
N ARG A 19 -8.28 -16.51 0.31
CA ARG A 19 -8.32 -17.98 0.24
C ARG A 19 -8.58 -18.62 1.61
N ILE A 20 -7.98 -18.10 2.68
CA ILE A 20 -8.22 -18.58 4.06
C ILE A 20 -9.66 -18.30 4.49
N GLU A 21 -10.23 -17.16 4.07
CA GLU A 21 -11.62 -16.78 4.33
C GLU A 21 -12.63 -17.42 3.35
N GLY A 22 -12.18 -18.28 2.44
CA GLY A 22 -13.04 -18.96 1.46
C GLY A 22 -13.59 -18.06 0.36
N MET A 23 -13.02 -16.87 0.18
CA MET A 23 -13.39 -15.92 -0.87
C MET A 23 -12.56 -16.11 -2.13
N ARG A 24 -13.19 -15.91 -3.28
CA ARG A 24 -12.52 -15.94 -4.57
C ARG A 24 -12.21 -14.53 -5.03
N ILE A 25 -10.94 -14.24 -5.20
CA ILE A 25 -10.48 -12.94 -5.72
C ILE A 25 -9.41 -13.16 -6.78
N SER A 26 -9.29 -12.20 -7.69
CA SER A 26 -8.11 -12.07 -8.54
C SER A 26 -7.19 -11.00 -7.96
N THR A 27 -5.88 -11.26 -7.95
CA THR A 27 -4.85 -10.29 -7.57
C THR A 27 -3.75 -10.21 -8.63
N GLY A 28 -2.89 -9.21 -8.56
CA GLY A 28 -1.78 -9.05 -9.49
C GLY A 28 -0.67 -8.18 -8.91
N PHE A 29 -0.34 -7.08 -9.58
CA PHE A 29 0.74 -6.17 -9.18
C PHE A 29 0.24 -4.86 -8.56
N ALA A 30 -1.01 -4.48 -8.82
CA ALA A 30 -1.54 -3.18 -8.40
C ALA A 30 -2.88 -3.28 -7.68
N SER A 31 -3.72 -4.26 -8.02
CA SER A 31 -5.08 -4.32 -7.47
C SER A 31 -5.60 -5.74 -7.27
N ALA A 32 -6.50 -5.86 -6.30
CA ALA A 32 -7.42 -6.98 -6.14
C ALA A 32 -8.80 -6.65 -6.74
N GLY A 33 -9.50 -7.68 -7.21
CA GLY A 33 -10.84 -7.57 -7.77
C GLY A 33 -11.46 -8.94 -8.07
N ALA A 34 -12.48 -8.95 -8.92
CA ALA A 34 -13.26 -10.12 -9.27
C ALA A 34 -12.39 -11.21 -9.94
N PRO A 35 -12.64 -12.50 -9.64
CA PRO A 35 -11.94 -13.61 -10.27
C PRO A 35 -12.17 -13.61 -11.79
N GLN A 36 -11.13 -13.97 -12.55
CA GLN A 36 -11.15 -14.04 -14.02
C GLN A 36 -11.44 -12.71 -14.75
N ARG A 37 -11.45 -11.58 -14.03
CA ARG A 37 -11.56 -10.24 -14.57
C ARG A 37 -10.23 -9.49 -14.53
N ARG A 38 -10.10 -8.50 -15.40
CA ARG A 38 -8.95 -7.60 -15.48
C ARG A 38 -9.31 -6.21 -14.95
N PRO A 39 -8.33 -5.42 -14.50
CA PRO A 39 -8.57 -4.04 -14.06
C PRO A 39 -9.30 -3.16 -15.09
N SER A 40 -9.14 -3.42 -16.38
CA SER A 40 -9.85 -2.71 -17.46
C SER A 40 -11.33 -3.11 -17.63
N ASP A 41 -11.76 -4.23 -17.05
CA ASP A 41 -13.16 -4.69 -17.12
C ASP A 41 -14.07 -3.82 -16.24
N ALA A 42 -15.23 -3.44 -16.77
CA ALA A 42 -16.18 -2.55 -16.07
C ALA A 42 -16.66 -3.10 -14.72
N ASP A 43 -16.81 -4.42 -14.61
CA ASP A 43 -17.30 -5.13 -13.42
C ASP A 43 -16.19 -5.65 -12.51
N TYR A 44 -14.94 -5.24 -12.74
CA TYR A 44 -13.77 -5.78 -12.02
C TYR A 44 -13.85 -5.60 -10.49
N ARG A 45 -14.42 -4.49 -10.00
CA ARG A 45 -14.56 -4.23 -8.55
C ARG A 45 -15.99 -4.27 -8.03
N ASP A 46 -16.97 -4.39 -8.92
CA ASP A 46 -18.39 -4.35 -8.56
C ASP A 46 -18.81 -5.43 -7.56
N PRO A 47 -18.39 -6.71 -7.70
CA PRO A 47 -18.81 -7.75 -6.77
C PRO A 47 -17.97 -7.79 -5.49
N MET A 48 -16.93 -6.96 -5.37
CA MET A 48 -16.05 -6.98 -4.21
C MET A 48 -16.80 -6.44 -2.98
N PRO A 49 -16.98 -7.26 -1.93
CA PRO A 49 -17.60 -6.78 -0.71
C PRO A 49 -16.61 -5.88 0.04
N VAL A 50 -17.13 -4.77 0.55
CA VAL A 50 -16.52 -4.02 1.64
C VAL A 50 -17.18 -4.52 2.89
N GLU A 51 -16.40 -5.20 3.73
CA GLU A 51 -16.88 -5.81 4.97
C GLU A 51 -17.04 -4.79 6.11
N GLY A 52 -16.41 -3.62 5.94
CA GLY A 52 -16.41 -2.53 6.93
C GLY A 52 -15.66 -2.87 8.23
N THR A 53 -15.25 -4.12 8.41
CA THR A 53 -14.44 -4.59 9.53
C THR A 53 -13.05 -5.01 9.06
N LEU A 54 -12.14 -5.19 10.01
CA LEU A 54 -10.81 -5.68 9.73
C LEU A 54 -10.86 -7.19 9.42
N THR A 55 -10.73 -7.54 8.15
CA THR A 55 -10.66 -8.93 7.65
C THR A 55 -9.23 -9.38 7.41
N LEU A 56 -9.02 -10.70 7.32
CA LEU A 56 -7.72 -11.28 7.04
C LEU A 56 -7.27 -10.94 5.61
N HIS A 57 -8.15 -11.04 4.62
CA HIS A 57 -7.83 -10.58 3.26
C HIS A 57 -7.52 -9.08 3.22
N GLY A 58 -8.17 -8.26 4.03
CA GLY A 58 -7.89 -6.83 4.13
C GLY A 58 -6.49 -6.57 4.70
N ILE A 59 -6.17 -7.14 5.87
CA ILE A 59 -4.93 -6.81 6.60
C ILE A 59 -3.67 -7.48 6.04
N LEU A 60 -3.77 -8.67 5.44
CA LEU A 60 -2.56 -9.42 5.06
C LEU A 60 -1.72 -8.71 3.98
N GLY A 61 -2.34 -7.98 3.05
CA GLY A 61 -1.58 -7.18 2.09
C GLY A 61 -0.70 -6.12 2.78
N PRO A 62 -1.29 -5.15 3.50
CA PRO A 62 -0.53 -4.15 4.25
C PRO A 62 0.43 -4.78 5.27
N GLY A 63 0.00 -5.81 5.98
CA GLY A 63 0.79 -6.54 6.97
C GLY A 63 2.05 -7.17 6.39
N VAL A 64 1.99 -7.73 5.17
CA VAL A 64 3.17 -8.24 4.45
C VAL A 64 4.17 -7.11 4.18
N ASN A 65 3.72 -5.94 3.71
CA ASN A 65 4.65 -4.82 3.51
C ASN A 65 5.25 -4.31 4.82
N TRP A 66 4.45 -4.17 5.88
CA TRP A 66 4.95 -3.74 7.17
C TRP A 66 6.02 -4.69 7.69
N LEU A 67 5.75 -6.00 7.68
CA LEU A 67 6.68 -7.02 8.14
C LEU A 67 7.99 -7.00 7.33
N LEU A 68 7.90 -7.03 6.00
CA LEU A 68 9.07 -7.01 5.13
C LEU A 68 9.89 -5.72 5.29
N GLY A 69 9.21 -4.58 5.41
CA GLY A 69 9.84 -3.28 5.67
C GLY A 69 10.61 -3.27 6.99
N ILE A 70 9.96 -3.71 8.08
CA ILE A 70 10.57 -3.79 9.43
C ILE A 70 11.77 -4.74 9.43
N VAL A 71 11.62 -5.95 8.88
CA VAL A 71 12.71 -6.94 8.81
C VAL A 71 13.89 -6.38 8.02
N ALA A 72 13.63 -5.76 6.86
CA ALA A 72 14.67 -5.15 6.04
C ALA A 72 15.42 -4.03 6.78
N VAL A 73 14.69 -3.16 7.52
CA VAL A 73 15.30 -2.12 8.36
C VAL A 73 16.18 -2.70 9.45
N VAL A 74 15.69 -3.72 10.18
CA VAL A 74 16.45 -4.36 11.27
C VAL A 74 17.75 -4.95 10.72
N LEU A 75 17.69 -5.65 9.59
CA LEU A 75 18.87 -6.23 8.94
C LEU A 75 19.80 -5.15 8.38
N LEU A 76 19.26 -4.07 7.80
CA LEU A 76 20.06 -2.93 7.32
C LEU A 76 20.86 -2.28 8.45
N HIS A 77 20.29 -2.16 9.65
CA HIS A 77 20.99 -1.59 10.79
C HIS A 77 22.17 -2.44 11.26
N ARG A 78 22.11 -3.75 11.05
CA ARG A 78 23.22 -4.68 11.30
C ARG A 78 24.33 -4.58 10.24
N ALA A 79 24.04 -4.01 9.07
CA ALA A 79 25.05 -3.80 8.04
C ALA A 79 26.08 -2.74 8.47
N ARG A 80 27.36 -3.07 8.29
CA ARG A 80 28.51 -2.20 8.61
C ARG A 80 29.25 -1.68 7.38
N ARG A 81 28.92 -2.21 6.19
CA ARG A 81 29.61 -1.90 4.93
C ARG A 81 28.59 -1.66 3.81
N PRO A 82 28.90 -0.79 2.83
CA PRO A 82 28.05 -0.53 1.67
C PRO A 82 28.14 -1.69 0.66
N THR A 83 27.54 -2.83 0.94
CA THR A 83 27.48 -3.98 0.02
C THR A 83 26.22 -3.91 -0.86
N LEU A 84 26.18 -4.71 -1.93
CA LEU A 84 24.95 -4.90 -2.72
C LEU A 84 23.80 -5.42 -1.85
N GLY A 85 24.10 -6.29 -0.88
CA GLY A 85 23.11 -6.77 0.10
C GLY A 85 22.54 -5.64 0.95
N ALA A 86 23.39 -4.73 1.46
CA ALA A 86 22.92 -3.55 2.20
C ALA A 86 22.07 -2.62 1.32
N LEU A 87 22.43 -2.46 0.04
CA LEU A 87 21.64 -1.67 -0.90
C LEU A 87 20.27 -2.31 -1.15
N ALA A 88 20.23 -3.63 -1.33
CA ALA A 88 18.98 -4.38 -1.50
C ALA A 88 18.08 -4.29 -0.26
N LEU A 89 18.65 -4.38 0.95
CA LEU A 89 17.90 -4.19 2.20
C LEU A 89 17.34 -2.78 2.33
N ALA A 90 18.14 -1.75 2.03
CA ALA A 90 17.66 -0.37 2.02
C ALA A 90 16.53 -0.18 1.00
N ALA A 91 16.72 -0.66 -0.22
CA ALA A 91 15.70 -0.62 -1.27
C ALA A 91 14.42 -1.37 -0.87
N ALA A 92 14.53 -2.53 -0.23
CA ALA A 92 13.38 -3.30 0.25
C ALA A 92 12.61 -2.58 1.36
N ALA A 93 13.31 -2.04 2.35
CA ALA A 93 12.69 -1.25 3.43
C ALA A 93 11.90 -0.06 2.87
N ILE A 94 12.57 0.73 2.03
CA ILE A 94 12.01 1.93 1.41
C ILE A 94 10.87 1.59 0.46
N ALA A 95 11.00 0.53 -0.35
CA ALA A 95 9.95 0.12 -1.28
C ALA A 95 8.67 -0.30 -0.56
N ASN A 96 8.79 -1.15 0.47
CA ASN A 96 7.65 -1.63 1.25
C ASN A 96 6.94 -0.48 1.98
N ALA A 97 7.69 0.45 2.57
CA ALA A 97 7.10 1.65 3.16
C ALA A 97 6.48 2.58 2.10
N GLY A 98 7.19 2.83 1.00
CA GLY A 98 6.79 3.77 -0.04
C GLY A 98 5.48 3.38 -0.76
N ILE A 99 5.29 2.09 -1.03
CA ILE A 99 4.05 1.58 -1.64
C ILE A 99 2.82 1.84 -0.78
N ARG A 100 2.97 1.91 0.55
CA ARG A 100 1.88 2.26 1.47
C ARG A 100 1.73 3.77 1.65
N LEU A 101 2.84 4.51 1.74
CA LEU A 101 2.81 5.96 1.97
C LEU A 101 1.98 6.70 0.90
N PHE A 102 2.07 6.31 -0.37
CA PHE A 102 1.33 6.99 -1.44
C PHE A 102 -0.20 6.87 -1.32
N PRO A 103 -0.82 5.66 -1.29
CA PRO A 103 -2.28 5.54 -1.16
C PRO A 103 -2.79 6.16 0.14
N ILE A 104 -2.10 5.95 1.27
CA ILE A 104 -2.50 6.50 2.57
C ILE A 104 -2.44 8.03 2.57
N SER A 105 -1.38 8.62 2.02
CA SER A 105 -1.28 10.08 1.90
C SER A 105 -2.38 10.63 0.99
N LYS A 106 -2.72 9.93 -0.10
CA LYS A 106 -3.82 10.31 -0.98
C LYS A 106 -5.15 10.28 -0.23
N THR A 107 -5.44 9.21 0.52
CA THR A 107 -6.62 9.10 1.40
C THR A 107 -6.71 10.29 2.34
N LEU A 108 -5.68 10.52 3.15
CA LEU A 108 -5.67 11.60 4.13
C LEU A 108 -5.84 12.98 3.49
N VAL A 109 -5.12 13.27 2.39
CA VAL A 109 -5.26 14.54 1.66
C VAL A 109 -6.67 14.70 1.09
N THR A 110 -7.24 13.66 0.49
CA THR A 110 -8.59 13.74 -0.09
C THR A 110 -9.63 14.02 0.99
N ILE A 111 -9.48 13.43 2.19
CA ILE A 111 -10.41 13.65 3.31
C ILE A 111 -10.46 15.14 3.70
N PHE A 112 -9.31 15.82 3.74
CA PHE A 112 -9.28 17.27 4.01
C PHE A 112 -9.96 18.11 2.92
N THR A 113 -10.13 17.58 1.71
CA THR A 113 -10.87 18.23 0.62
C THR A 113 -12.35 17.84 0.57
N GLY A 114 -12.85 17.13 1.59
CA GLY A 114 -14.23 16.64 1.64
C GLY A 114 -14.51 15.48 0.68
N ARG A 115 -13.46 14.77 0.24
CA ARG A 115 -13.57 13.59 -0.64
C ARG A 115 -13.00 12.38 0.09
N LEU A 116 -13.50 11.18 -0.19
CA LEU A 116 -12.91 9.95 0.34
C LEU A 116 -12.30 9.15 -0.80
N PHE A 117 -10.99 8.92 -0.75
CA PHE A 117 -10.34 7.87 -1.54
C PHE A 117 -10.31 6.59 -0.71
N LEU A 118 -10.84 5.50 -1.26
CA LEU A 118 -10.84 4.20 -0.59
C LEU A 118 -9.55 3.44 -0.91
N ASP A 119 -8.67 3.35 0.08
CA ASP A 119 -7.59 2.36 0.15
C ASP A 119 -7.93 1.25 1.16
N ASP A 120 -7.01 0.29 1.31
CA ASP A 120 -7.24 -0.86 2.19
C ASP A 120 -7.54 -0.40 3.63
N GLU A 121 -6.74 0.48 4.21
CA GLU A 121 -6.93 0.93 5.60
C GLU A 121 -8.19 1.78 5.78
N ALA A 122 -8.52 2.65 4.83
CA ALA A 122 -9.74 3.46 4.89
C ALA A 122 -10.97 2.56 4.94
N THR A 123 -11.00 1.49 4.15
CA THR A 123 -12.15 0.56 4.12
C THR A 123 -12.44 -0.12 5.46
N TRP A 124 -11.42 -0.34 6.31
CA TRP A 124 -11.62 -0.90 7.65
C TRP A 124 -12.19 0.13 8.63
N GLY A 125 -11.92 1.42 8.40
CA GLY A 125 -12.40 2.51 9.23
C GLY A 125 -13.86 2.89 8.94
N ILE A 126 -14.39 2.53 7.77
CA ILE A 126 -15.67 3.06 7.33
C ILE A 126 -16.89 2.46 8.04
N ALA A 127 -16.81 1.26 8.65
CA ALA A 127 -17.95 0.78 9.45
C ALA A 127 -18.11 1.54 10.75
N GLY A 128 -17.07 2.24 11.20
CA GLY A 128 -17.22 3.20 12.27
C GLY A 128 -18.06 4.40 11.85
N SER A 129 -18.06 4.79 10.56
CA SER A 129 -18.74 6.00 10.07
C SER A 129 -20.17 5.72 9.61
N GLY A 130 -21.11 5.87 10.54
CA GLY A 130 -22.54 6.01 10.24
C GLY A 130 -23.34 4.70 10.15
N ASP A 131 -24.62 4.83 9.77
CA ASP A 131 -25.60 3.73 9.73
C ASP A 131 -25.51 2.85 8.47
N LEU A 132 -24.29 2.58 8.00
CA LEU A 132 -24.09 1.65 6.89
C LEU A 132 -24.22 0.20 7.37
N ARG A 133 -25.04 -0.58 6.66
CA ARG A 133 -25.12 -2.03 6.84
C ARG A 133 -24.08 -2.69 5.95
N PHE A 134 -23.11 -3.33 6.58
CA PHE A 134 -22.08 -4.13 5.93
C PHE A 134 -22.49 -5.62 5.90
N PRO A 135 -22.01 -6.41 4.93
CA PRO A 135 -21.17 -6.01 3.80
C PRO A 135 -21.91 -5.16 2.76
N ILE A 136 -21.18 -4.26 2.10
CA ILE A 136 -21.68 -3.41 1.00
C ILE A 136 -20.74 -3.50 -0.19
N THR A 137 -21.25 -3.52 -1.42
CA THR A 137 -20.41 -3.49 -2.63
C THR A 137 -19.65 -2.17 -2.75
N VAL A 138 -18.44 -2.21 -3.32
CA VAL A 138 -17.65 -0.99 -3.60
C VAL A 138 -18.44 0.05 -4.41
N ALA A 139 -19.22 -0.37 -5.41
CA ALA A 139 -20.04 0.54 -6.22
C ALA A 139 -21.05 1.33 -5.37
N ARG A 140 -21.88 0.63 -4.59
CA ARG A 140 -22.86 1.25 -3.68
C ARG A 140 -22.21 2.12 -2.60
N LEU A 141 -21.04 1.73 -2.11
CA LEU A 141 -20.28 2.55 -1.17
C LEU A 141 -19.83 3.87 -1.81
N ASN A 142 -19.29 3.82 -3.03
CA ASN A 142 -18.91 5.02 -3.77
C ASN A 142 -20.10 5.95 -4.03
N GLU A 143 -21.28 5.40 -4.33
CA GLU A 143 -22.52 6.18 -4.43
C GLU A 143 -22.87 6.88 -3.10
N GLN A 144 -22.73 6.18 -1.97
CA GLN A 144 -23.01 6.77 -0.66
C GLN A 144 -22.01 7.89 -0.33
N ILE A 145 -20.71 7.66 -0.58
CA ILE A 145 -19.66 8.68 -0.40
C ILE A 145 -19.94 9.90 -1.27
N ALA A 146 -20.40 9.70 -2.51
CA ALA A 146 -20.73 10.81 -3.40
C ALA A 146 -21.94 11.62 -2.91
N ARG A 147 -22.89 10.99 -2.21
CA ARG A 147 -24.08 11.66 -1.65
C ARG A 147 -23.78 12.37 -0.33
N ASP A 148 -22.97 11.76 0.53
CA ASP A 148 -22.72 12.25 1.88
C ASP A 148 -21.28 11.95 2.34
N ALA A 149 -20.31 12.60 1.70
CA ALA A 149 -18.90 12.46 2.07
C ALA A 149 -18.63 12.89 3.53
N GLY A 150 -19.41 13.85 4.05
CA GLY A 150 -19.24 14.42 5.39
C GLY A 150 -19.33 13.39 6.50
N VAL A 151 -20.26 12.42 6.39
CA VAL A 151 -20.41 11.33 7.37
C VAL A 151 -19.12 10.52 7.53
N PHE A 152 -18.37 10.33 6.43
CA PHE A 152 -17.13 9.55 6.46
C PHE A 152 -15.92 10.40 6.86
N THR A 153 -15.85 11.65 6.39
CA THR A 153 -14.69 12.53 6.60
C THR A 153 -14.63 13.14 7.99
N HIS A 154 -15.72 13.14 8.76
CA HIS A 154 -15.72 13.66 10.14
C HIS A 154 -15.56 12.57 11.21
N HIS A 155 -15.59 11.29 10.83
CA HIS A 155 -15.53 10.20 11.79
C HIS A 155 -14.11 9.75 12.09
N ALA A 156 -13.72 9.72 13.37
CA ALA A 156 -12.35 9.40 13.79
C ALA A 156 -11.86 8.02 13.31
N TRP A 157 -12.76 7.04 13.21
CA TRP A 157 -12.42 5.68 12.76
C TRP A 157 -11.97 5.62 11.30
N THR A 158 -12.46 6.51 10.43
CA THR A 158 -12.02 6.61 9.03
C THR A 158 -10.54 6.99 8.94
N PHE A 159 -10.00 7.67 9.96
CA PHE A 159 -8.59 8.09 10.02
C PHE A 159 -7.69 7.11 10.75
N PHE A 160 -8.24 6.33 11.69
CA PHE A 160 -7.45 5.55 12.63
C PHE A 160 -6.50 4.58 11.92
N TRP A 161 -7.02 3.72 11.05
CA TRP A 161 -6.21 2.73 10.34
C TRP A 161 -5.24 3.34 9.33
N PRO A 162 -5.64 4.33 8.51
CA PRO A 162 -4.69 5.08 7.68
C PRO A 162 -3.57 5.72 8.50
N ALA A 163 -3.88 6.31 9.66
CA ALA A 163 -2.88 6.93 10.54
C ALA A 163 -1.91 5.91 11.15
N VAL A 164 -2.39 4.74 11.58
CA VAL A 164 -1.55 3.64 12.07
C VAL A 164 -0.58 3.17 10.98
N SER A 165 -1.10 2.90 9.77
CA SER A 165 -0.29 2.45 8.65
C SER A 165 0.70 3.51 8.17
N LEU A 166 0.31 4.80 8.21
CA LEU A 166 1.20 5.94 8.00
C LEU A 166 2.33 5.94 9.02
N ALA A 167 2.02 5.82 10.32
CA ALA A 167 3.01 5.86 11.39
C ALA A 167 4.05 4.72 11.27
N ILE A 168 3.59 3.50 10.97
CA ILE A 168 4.47 2.34 10.73
C ILE A 168 5.37 2.63 9.52
N SER A 169 4.77 3.03 8.40
CA SER A 169 5.50 3.26 7.14
C SER A 169 6.51 4.40 7.26
N LEU A 170 6.15 5.50 7.93
CA LEU A 170 7.05 6.61 8.23
C LEU A 170 8.18 6.18 9.15
N THR A 171 7.92 5.39 10.19
CA THR A 171 8.96 4.88 11.10
C THR A 171 9.97 4.02 10.35
N VAL A 172 9.51 3.11 9.49
CA VAL A 172 10.38 2.30 8.61
C VAL A 172 11.21 3.20 7.71
N MET A 173 10.59 4.21 7.10
CA MET A 173 11.27 5.13 6.18
C MET A 173 12.34 5.99 6.89
N VAL A 174 12.00 6.57 8.05
CA VAL A 174 12.88 7.39 8.88
C VAL A 174 14.02 6.58 9.47
N ALA A 175 13.82 5.28 9.75
CA ALA A 175 14.91 4.42 10.18
C ALA A 175 15.81 4.00 8.99
N ALA A 176 15.23 3.68 7.84
CA ALA A 176 15.97 3.18 6.67
C ALA A 176 16.87 4.23 6.04
N TYR A 177 16.35 5.43 5.77
CA TYR A 177 17.06 6.44 4.97
C TYR A 177 18.35 6.96 5.61
N PRO A 178 18.36 7.42 6.89
CA PRO A 178 19.57 7.91 7.51
C PRO A 178 20.65 6.83 7.57
N LYS A 179 20.25 5.58 7.85
CA LYS A 179 21.17 4.44 7.85
C LYS A 179 21.73 4.16 6.45
N ALA A 180 20.90 4.17 5.42
CA ALA A 180 21.34 4.00 4.04
C ALA A 180 22.28 5.13 3.60
N LEU A 181 21.91 6.39 3.86
CA LEU A 181 22.74 7.56 3.57
C LEU A 181 24.09 7.47 4.29
N ALA A 182 24.12 7.12 5.58
CA ALA A 182 25.38 6.98 6.31
C ALA A 182 26.29 5.89 5.72
N LEU A 183 25.72 4.75 5.28
CA LEU A 183 26.48 3.67 4.66
C LEU A 183 27.03 4.04 3.27
N PHE A 184 26.21 4.72 2.46
CA PHE A 184 26.52 4.96 1.05
C PHE A 184 27.09 6.36 0.77
N ALA A 185 27.05 7.31 1.71
CA ALA A 185 27.60 8.66 1.55
C ALA A 185 29.06 8.71 1.07
N PRO A 186 29.97 7.81 1.49
CA PRO A 186 31.34 7.78 0.94
C PRO A 186 31.40 7.46 -0.56
N ARG A 187 30.36 6.86 -1.12
CA ARG A 187 30.22 6.55 -2.56
C ARG A 187 29.41 7.59 -3.33
N LEU A 188 28.94 8.64 -2.66
CA LEU A 188 28.17 9.74 -3.25
C LEU A 188 28.98 11.05 -3.06
N PRO A 189 30.04 11.25 -3.88
CA PRO A 189 30.98 12.34 -3.69
C PRO A 189 30.35 13.73 -3.84
N THR A 190 29.32 13.88 -4.68
CA THR A 190 28.69 15.18 -4.95
C THR A 190 27.43 15.41 -4.13
N ARG A 191 27.08 16.69 -3.92
CA ARG A 191 25.80 17.05 -3.29
C ARG A 191 24.60 16.57 -4.12
N LEU A 192 24.72 16.64 -5.45
CA LEU A 192 23.67 16.21 -6.37
C LEU A 192 23.38 14.71 -6.23
N GLU A 193 24.40 13.86 -6.19
CA GLU A 193 24.21 12.40 -6.01
C GLU A 193 23.54 12.06 -4.69
N ARG A 194 23.86 12.78 -3.61
CA ARG A 194 23.21 12.59 -2.30
C ARG A 194 21.74 12.99 -2.33
N VAL A 195 21.42 14.11 -2.99
CA VAL A 195 20.04 14.55 -3.19
C VAL A 195 19.28 13.56 -4.06
N LEU A 196 19.86 13.12 -5.18
CA LEU A 196 19.24 12.12 -6.07
C LEU A 196 19.03 10.79 -5.36
N PHE A 197 19.98 10.34 -4.54
CA PHE A 197 19.82 9.13 -3.72
C PHE A 197 18.68 9.25 -2.72
N ALA A 198 18.56 10.40 -2.03
CA ALA A 198 17.47 10.67 -1.10
C ALA A 198 16.11 10.78 -1.80
N LEU A 199 16.08 11.32 -3.03
CA LEU A 199 14.85 11.48 -3.81
C LEU A 199 14.50 10.25 -4.66
N MET A 200 15.41 9.27 -4.79
CA MET A 200 15.27 8.13 -5.69
C MET A 200 13.92 7.42 -5.57
N PRO A 201 13.37 7.18 -4.37
CA PRO A 201 12.05 6.54 -4.25
C PRO A 201 10.92 7.37 -4.85
N PHE A 202 10.93 8.69 -4.69
CA PHE A 202 9.95 9.57 -5.32
C PHE A 202 10.12 9.62 -6.84
N LEU A 203 11.36 9.54 -7.34
CA LEU A 203 11.65 9.54 -8.77
C LEU A 203 11.27 8.21 -9.44
N VAL A 204 11.48 7.08 -8.75
CA VAL A 204 11.28 5.73 -9.31
C VAL A 204 9.84 5.24 -9.13
N THR A 205 9.15 5.65 -8.06
CA THR A 205 7.79 5.16 -7.76
C THR A 205 6.80 5.38 -8.90
N PRO A 206 6.71 6.55 -9.57
CA PRO A 206 5.77 6.75 -10.67
C PRO A 206 5.98 5.74 -11.82
N ALA A 207 7.22 5.52 -12.24
CA ALA A 207 7.54 4.55 -13.27
C ALA A 207 7.18 3.12 -12.85
N ILE A 208 7.38 2.78 -11.57
CA ILE A 208 6.99 1.49 -11.01
C ILE A 208 5.47 1.33 -10.96
N LEU A 209 4.71 2.37 -10.60
CA LEU A 209 3.25 2.31 -10.59
C LEU A 209 2.68 2.11 -11.99
N VAL A 210 3.25 2.76 -13.01
CA VAL A 210 2.89 2.53 -14.41
C VAL A 210 3.19 1.09 -14.83
N ALA A 211 4.39 0.59 -14.51
CA ALA A 211 4.77 -0.79 -14.81
C ALA A 211 3.89 -1.80 -14.05
N ALA A 212 3.53 -1.52 -12.80
CA ALA A 212 2.65 -2.34 -11.99
C ALA A 212 1.26 -2.40 -12.61
N GLY A 213 0.69 -1.26 -13.03
CA GLY A 213 -0.61 -1.23 -13.71
C GLY A 213 -0.61 -1.99 -15.03
N TRP A 214 0.44 -1.84 -15.84
CA TRP A 214 0.58 -2.62 -17.07
C TRP A 214 0.70 -4.12 -16.80
N LEU A 215 1.49 -4.52 -15.81
CA LEU A 215 1.61 -5.93 -15.40
C LEU A 215 0.30 -6.46 -14.81
N ASP A 216 -0.44 -5.64 -14.07
CA ASP A 216 -1.73 -6.01 -13.48
C ASP A 216 -2.75 -6.37 -14.57
N GLU A 217 -2.67 -5.77 -15.76
CA GLU A 217 -3.56 -6.08 -16.88
C GLU A 217 -3.25 -7.43 -17.55
N HIS A 218 -2.01 -7.91 -17.44
CA HIS A 218 -1.51 -9.08 -18.18
C HIS A 218 -1.21 -10.29 -17.29
N VAL A 219 -0.88 -10.06 -16.02
CA VAL A 219 -0.44 -11.09 -15.07
C VAL A 219 -1.35 -11.05 -13.86
N ARG A 220 -2.23 -12.04 -13.78
CA ARG A 220 -3.24 -12.19 -12.73
C ARG A 220 -3.10 -13.55 -12.05
N LEU A 221 -3.26 -13.56 -10.74
CA LEU A 221 -3.44 -14.76 -9.93
C LEU A 221 -4.91 -14.84 -9.52
N ASN A 222 -5.51 -16.02 -9.63
CA ASN A 222 -6.86 -16.27 -9.14
C ASN A 222 -6.74 -17.19 -7.92
N TRP A 223 -7.30 -16.74 -6.80
CA TRP A 223 -7.20 -17.38 -5.49
C TRP A 223 -8.48 -18.14 -5.13
#